data_AF-A0A382BIV7-F1
#
_entry.id   AF-A0A382BIV7-F1
#
_cell.length_a   1.000
_cell.length_b   1.000
_cell.length_c   1.000
_cell.angle_alpha   90.00
_cell.angle_beta   90.00
_cell.angle_gamma   90.00
#
_symmetry.space_group_name_H-M   'P 1'
#
loop_
_entity.id
_entity.type
_entity.pdbx_description
1 polymer ?
#
loop_
_entity_poly.entity_id
_entity_poly.type
_entity_poly.pdbx_seq_one_letter_code
_entity_poly.pdbx_strand_id
1 'polypeptide(L)' 'MSSPVILIIGTADTKADELLFLKASVERLSAEGRIMDVGILGLPT' A
#
# COMPACT_ATOMS: atom_id res chain seq x y z
N MET A 1 11.29 -15.22 -14.38
CA MET A 1 11.22 -13.73 -14.27
C MET A 1 10.73 -13.41 -12.87
N SER A 2 11.32 -12.43 -12.18
CA SER A 2 10.78 -11.97 -10.89
C SER A 2 9.50 -11.16 -11.13
N SER A 3 8.51 -11.28 -10.25
CA SER A 3 7.32 -10.43 -10.28
C SER A 3 7.71 -8.96 -10.10
N PRO A 4 7.08 -8.00 -10.82
CA PRO A 4 7.28 -6.57 -10.56
C PRO A 4 6.88 -6.22 -9.13
N VAL A 5 7.64 -5.34 -8.48
CA VAL A 5 7.33 -4.83 -7.13
C VAL A 5 6.84 -3.39 -7.26
N ILE A 6 5.66 -3.11 -6.72
CA ILE A 6 5.03 -1.78 -6.73
C ILE A 6 4.93 -1.27 -5.29
N LEU A 7 5.51 -0.09 -5.06
CA LEU A 7 5.35 0.65 -3.82
C LEU A 7 4.09 1.52 -3.90
N ILE A 8 3.17 1.30 -2.97
CA ILE A 8 1.91 2.03 -2.79
C ILE A 8 2.10 2.95 -1.59
N ILE A 9 2.03 4.26 -1.81
CA ILE A 9 2.23 5.28 -0.77
C ILE A 9 0.88 5.93 -0.47
N GLY A 10 0.55 6.05 0.81
CA GLY A 10 -0.58 6.85 1.25
C GLY A 10 -0.69 6.91 2.77
N THR A 11 -1.75 7.55 3.23
CA THR A 11 -1.96 7.86 4.65
C THR A 11 -2.94 6.84 5.24
N ALA A 12 -2.43 5.82 5.94
CA ALA A 12 -3.25 4.74 6.48
C ALA A 12 -4.21 5.21 7.58
N ASP A 13 -3.86 6.30 8.28
CA ASP A 13 -4.70 6.98 9.28
C ASP A 13 -6.10 7.36 8.79
N THR A 14 -6.26 7.59 7.49
CA THR A 14 -7.54 7.98 6.86
C THR A 14 -7.92 7.09 5.67
N LYS A 15 -7.04 6.22 5.17
CA LYS A 15 -7.22 5.47 3.91
C LYS A 15 -6.73 4.03 3.95
N ALA A 16 -6.78 3.38 5.12
CA ALA A 16 -6.33 2.00 5.26
C ALA A 16 -7.03 1.05 4.27
N ASP A 17 -8.34 1.16 4.12
CA ASP A 17 -9.14 0.28 3.25
C ASP A 17 -8.82 0.49 1.77
N GLU A 18 -8.64 1.75 1.34
CA GLU A 18 -8.26 2.08 -0.03
C GLU A 18 -6.85 1.57 -0.36
N LEU A 19 -5.91 1.67 0.57
CA LEU A 19 -4.55 1.14 0.40
C LEU A 19 -4.55 -0.39 0.24
N LEU A 20 -5.37 -1.09 1.03
CA LEU A 20 -5.56 -2.54 0.91
C LEU A 20 -6.23 -2.92 -0.41
N PHE A 21 -7.23 -2.16 -0.86
CA PHE A 21 -7.87 -2.36 -2.16
C PHE A 21 -6.87 -2.22 -3.32
N LEU A 22 -6.00 -1.21 -3.28
CA LEU A 22 -4.97 -1.00 -4.30
C LEU A 22 -3.94 -2.15 -4.28
N LYS A 23 -3.49 -2.59 -3.11
CA LYS A 23 -2.59 -3.74 -2.97
C LYS A 23 -3.20 -5.00 -3.58
N ALA A 24 -4.45 -5.33 -3.24
CA ALA A 24 -5.15 -6.48 -3.80
C ALA A 24 -5.33 -6.38 -5.33
N SER A 25 -5.42 -5.15 -5.87
CA SER A 25 -5.49 -4.92 -7.32
C SER A 25 -4.16 -5.19 -8.02
N VAL A 26 -3.04 -4.78 -7.41
CA VAL A 26 -1.68 -5.10 -7.88
C VAL A 26 -1.44 -6.61 -7.86
N GLU A 27 -1.81 -7.28 -6.76
CA GLU A 27 -1.62 -8.73 -6.58
C GLU A 27 -2.44 -9.56 -7.59
N ARG A 28 -3.66 -9.12 -7.91
CA ARG A 28 -4.49 -9.73 -8.98
C ARG A 28 -3.85 -9.66 -10.37
N LEU A 29 -2.91 -8.73 -10.59
CA LEU A 29 -2.17 -8.56 -11.85
C LEU A 29 -0.79 -9.23 -11.82
N SER A 30 -0.57 -10.18 -10.89
CA SER A 30 0.69 -10.93 -10.74
C SER A 30 1.91 -10.04 -10.43
N ALA A 31 1.68 -8.91 -9.76
CA ALA A 31 2.72 -8.05 -9.20
C ALA A 31 2.69 -8.08 -7.65
N GLU A 32 3.79 -7.71 -7.02
CA GLU A 32 3.90 -7.61 -5.56
C GLU A 32 3.59 -6.18 -5.11
N GLY A 33 2.57 -6.00 -4.27
CA GLY A 33 2.23 -4.71 -3.66
C GLY A 33 2.86 -4.52 -2.27
N ARG A 34 3.65 -3.46 -2.09
CA ARG A 34 4.17 -3.03 -0.78
C ARG A 34 3.55 -1.71 -0.38
N ILE A 35 3.11 -1.57 0.86
CA ILE A 35 2.51 -0.34 1.38
C ILE A 35 3.55 0.41 2.22
N MET A 36 3.65 1.71 1.98
CA MET A 36 4.34 2.66 2.85
C MET A 36 3.29 3.63 3.40
N ASP A 37 3.07 3.55 4.71
CA ASP A 37 2.24 4.51 5.43
C ASP A 37 3.02 5.82 5.65
N VAL A 38 2.40 6.94 5.27
CA VAL A 38 2.88 8.31 5.49
C VAL A 38 1.84 9.16 6.23
N GLY A 39 0.92 8.52 6.96
CA GLY A 39 -0.04 9.18 7.83
C GLY A 39 0.64 10.02 8.92
N ILE A 40 0.00 11.12 9.29
CA ILE A 40 0.52 12.08 10.28
C ILE A 40 -0.43 12.31 11.46
N LEU A 41 -1.64 11.76 11.40
CA LEU A 41 -2.61 11.87 12.50
C LEU A 41 -2.30 10.90 13.65
N GLY A 42 -1.38 9.96 13.43
CA GLY A 42 -0.77 9.15 14.49
C GLY A 42 0.35 9.91 15.19
N LEU A 43 0.58 9.60 16.47
CA LEU A 43 1.77 10.08 17.18
C LEU A 43 3.01 9.41 16.58
N PRO A 44 4.08 10.16 16.26
CA PRO A 44 5.34 9.55 15.84
C PRO A 44 5.86 8.65 16.96
N THR A 45 6.06 7.37 16.67
CA THR A 45 6.78 6.43 17.54
C THR A 45 8.22 6.28 17.08
#